data_AF-A0A6N2DKX1-F1
#
_entry.id   AF-A0A6N2DKX1-F1
#
_cell.length_a   1.000
_cell.length_b   1.000
_cell.length_c   1.000
_cell.angle_alpha   90.00
_cell.angle_beta   90.00
_cell.angle_gamma   90.00
#
_symmetry.space_group_name_H-M   'P 1'
#
loop_
_entity.id
_entity.type
_entity.pdbx_description
1 polymer ?
#
loop_
_entity_poly.entity_id
_entity_poly.type
_entity_poly.pdbx_seq_one_letter_code
_entity_poly.pdbx_strand_id
1 'polypeptide(L)'
;MPYTLSMGLLWFAVALVLGVVVGAALRSVTARRQLASARSGSTDRDELDRLRSRVNELESALAAARAETKAAEEAAEETAAAAPAAAPAPSAATGPGTGDPAIVRDDLTVIEGLGPGVRDLCHGIGILTWADLADTETSLLRTMLDDAGARFQVHDPTTWQEQARLLADGRWDEFRALAASIRSTPPSGRTP
;
A
#
# COMPACT_ATOMS: atom_id res chain seq x y z
N MET A 1 -36.87 61.31 28.97
CA MET A 1 -36.40 60.46 27.85
C MET A 1 -36.18 59.02 28.35
N PRO A 2 -37.23 58.19 28.54
CA PRO A 2 -37.12 56.84 29.11
C PRO A 2 -36.60 55.76 28.13
N TYR A 3 -36.55 56.06 26.83
CA TYR A 3 -36.28 55.08 25.76
C TYR A 3 -34.83 54.58 25.67
N THR A 4 -33.87 55.32 26.24
CA THR A 4 -32.44 54.97 26.19
C THR A 4 -32.10 53.83 27.17
N LEU A 5 -32.73 53.81 28.35
CA LEU A 5 -32.53 52.76 29.35
C LEU A 5 -33.14 51.42 28.89
N SER A 6 -34.34 51.44 28.30
CA SER A 6 -34.97 50.25 27.74
C SER A 6 -34.18 49.66 26.57
N MET A 7 -33.57 50.51 25.75
CA MET A 7 -32.74 50.07 24.62
C MET A 7 -31.41 49.45 25.07
N GLY A 8 -30.79 49.99 26.13
CA GLY A 8 -29.59 49.40 26.73
C GLY A 8 -29.82 48.03 27.36
N LEU A 9 -30.95 47.84 28.05
CA LEU A 9 -31.33 46.55 28.64
C LEU A 9 -31.55 45.47 27.57
N LEU A 10 -32.16 45.86 26.44
CA LEU A 10 -32.42 44.96 25.31
C LEU A 10 -31.12 44.51 24.64
N TRP A 11 -30.16 45.41 24.44
CA TRP A 11 -28.84 45.06 23.92
C TRP A 11 -28.07 44.12 24.85
N PHE A 12 -28.14 44.32 26.16
CA PHE A 12 -27.53 43.42 27.14
C PHE A 12 -28.16 42.02 27.11
N ALA A 13 -29.49 41.94 27.02
CA ALA A 13 -30.20 40.67 26.91
C ALA A 13 -29.82 39.91 25.63
N VAL A 14 -29.73 40.62 24.49
CA VAL A 14 -29.29 40.04 23.21
C VAL A 14 -27.85 39.53 23.29
N ALA A 15 -26.94 40.31 23.88
CA ALA A 15 -25.54 39.90 24.07
C ALA A 15 -25.41 38.66 24.97
N LEU A 16 -26.23 38.56 26.02
CA LEU A 16 -26.25 37.43 26.93
C LEU A 16 -26.73 36.15 26.22
N VAL A 17 -27.80 36.24 25.44
CA VAL A 17 -28.31 35.10 24.64
C VAL A 17 -27.29 34.67 23.59
N LEU A 18 -26.65 35.62 22.89
CA LEU A 18 -25.57 35.34 21.95
C LEU A 18 -24.39 34.63 22.62
N GLY A 19 -23.97 35.09 23.80
CA GLY A 19 -22.90 34.43 24.57
C GLY A 19 -23.25 33.00 24.98
N VAL A 20 -24.48 32.75 25.40
CA VAL A 20 -24.96 31.40 25.76
C VAL A 20 -25.01 30.48 24.54
N VAL A 21 -25.51 30.98 23.40
CA VAL A 21 -25.58 30.20 22.15
C VAL A 21 -24.18 29.88 21.64
N VAL A 22 -23.27 30.86 21.61
CA VAL A 22 -21.88 30.65 21.19
C VAL A 22 -21.15 29.69 22.14
N GLY A 23 -21.36 29.82 23.46
CA GLY A 23 -20.79 28.90 24.45
C GLY A 23 -21.32 27.46 24.30
N ALA A 24 -22.62 27.30 24.02
CA ALA A 24 -23.23 26.01 23.73
C ALA A 24 -22.75 25.43 22.40
N ALA A 25 -22.58 26.25 21.37
CA ALA A 25 -22.02 25.85 20.08
C ALA A 25 -20.57 25.38 20.23
N LEU A 26 -19.72 26.12 20.92
CA LEU A 26 -18.32 25.74 21.19
C LEU A 26 -18.25 24.43 21.99
N ARG A 27 -19.05 24.27 23.05
CA ARG A 27 -19.12 23.03 23.85
C ARG A 27 -19.62 21.84 23.04
N SER A 28 -20.62 22.04 22.17
CA SER A 28 -21.14 20.97 21.33
C SER A 28 -20.17 20.55 20.23
N VAL A 29 -19.42 21.49 19.67
CA VAL A 29 -18.37 21.21 18.67
C VAL A 29 -17.20 20.45 19.29
N THR A 30 -16.77 20.80 20.51
CA THR A 30 -15.71 20.05 21.20
C THR A 30 -16.16 18.66 21.63
N ALA A 31 -17.40 18.50 22.12
CA ALA A 31 -17.96 17.19 22.45
C ALA A 31 -18.10 16.27 21.22
N ARG A 32 -18.52 16.81 20.07
CA ARG A 32 -18.59 16.06 18.81
C ARG A 32 -17.22 15.58 18.34
N ARG A 33 -16.17 16.38 18.53
CA ARG A 33 -14.79 15.99 18.19
C ARG A 33 -14.29 14.83 19.07
N GLN A 34 -14.59 14.84 20.37
CA GLN A 34 -14.23 13.74 21.28
C GLN A 34 -15.01 12.44 20.99
N LEU A 35 -16.27 12.54 20.57
CA LEU A 35 -17.07 11.39 20.15
C LEU A 35 -16.59 10.79 18.82
N ALA A 36 -16.14 11.61 17.87
CA ALA A 36 -15.59 11.15 16.61
C ALA A 36 -14.26 10.39 16.81
N SER A 37 -13.37 10.89 17.67
CA SER A 37 -12.11 10.21 17.98
C SER A 37 -12.32 8.90 18.73
N ALA A 38 -13.29 8.84 19.66
CA ALA A 38 -13.61 7.61 20.38
C ALA A 38 -14.17 6.52 19.45
N ARG A 39 -14.99 6.90 18.46
CA ARG A 39 -15.53 5.99 17.45
C ARG A 39 -14.46 5.48 16.49
N SER A 40 -13.51 6.32 16.09
CA SER A 40 -12.36 5.86 15.29
C SER A 40 -11.56 4.80 16.02
N GLY A 41 -11.23 5.06 17.30
CA GLY A 41 -10.44 4.12 18.09
C GLY A 41 -11.14 2.78 18.39
N SER A 42 -12.48 2.72 18.39
CA SER A 42 -13.18 1.43 18.45
C SER A 42 -13.09 0.67 17.13
N THR A 43 -13.28 1.35 16.00
CA THR A 43 -13.19 0.72 14.66
C THR A 43 -11.77 0.18 14.40
N ASP A 44 -10.73 0.94 14.75
CA ASP A 44 -9.34 0.52 14.60
C ASP A 44 -9.03 -0.72 15.45
N ARG A 45 -9.63 -0.83 16.64
CA ARG A 45 -9.48 -2.02 17.51
C ARG A 45 -10.16 -3.25 16.90
N ASP A 46 -11.38 -3.09 16.38
CA ASP A 46 -12.13 -4.19 15.75
C ASP A 46 -11.39 -4.70 14.49
N GLU A 47 -10.77 -3.79 13.72
CA GLU A 47 -9.96 -4.14 12.55
C GLU A 47 -8.70 -4.93 12.93
N LEU A 48 -8.01 -4.54 14.01
CA LEU A 48 -6.84 -5.27 14.53
C LEU A 48 -7.21 -6.70 14.96
N ASP A 49 -8.34 -6.87 15.64
CA ASP A 49 -8.77 -8.20 16.09
C ASP A 49 -9.17 -9.09 14.89
N ARG A 50 -9.79 -8.51 13.86
CA ARG A 50 -10.05 -9.20 12.59
C ARG A 50 -8.78 -9.57 11.83
N LEU A 51 -7.77 -8.70 11.80
CA LEU A 51 -6.48 -8.99 11.17
C LEU A 51 -5.77 -10.14 11.90
N ARG A 52 -5.74 -10.10 13.23
CA ARG A 52 -5.17 -11.17 14.05
C ARG A 52 -5.87 -12.51 13.84
N SER A 53 -7.20 -12.52 13.76
CA SER A 53 -7.94 -13.77 13.50
C SER A 53 -7.61 -14.34 12.14
N ARG A 54 -7.51 -13.50 11.10
CA ARG A 54 -7.09 -13.92 9.75
C ARG A 54 -5.67 -14.45 9.72
N VAL A 55 -4.74 -13.84 10.44
CA VAL A 55 -3.36 -14.33 10.54
C VAL A 55 -3.35 -15.73 11.16
N ASN A 56 -4.02 -15.95 12.29
CA ASN A 56 -4.09 -17.26 12.93
C ASN A 56 -4.74 -18.32 12.03
N GLU A 57 -5.79 -17.94 11.30
CA GLU A 57 -6.47 -18.83 10.35
C GLU A 57 -5.53 -19.22 9.20
N LEU A 58 -4.84 -18.25 8.59
CA LEU A 58 -3.86 -18.50 7.53
C LEU A 58 -2.69 -19.35 8.02
N GLU A 59 -2.18 -19.09 9.22
CA GLU A 59 -1.14 -19.89 9.84
C GLU A 59 -1.60 -21.35 10.06
N SER A 60 -2.84 -21.54 10.50
CA SER A 60 -3.42 -22.89 10.65
C SER A 60 -3.59 -23.60 9.32
N ALA A 61 -4.04 -22.89 8.28
CA ALA A 61 -4.21 -23.43 6.94
C ALA A 61 -2.87 -23.78 6.29
N LEU A 62 -1.84 -22.94 6.48
CA LEU A 62 -0.48 -23.23 6.05
C LEU A 62 0.12 -24.42 6.81
N ALA A 63 -0.14 -24.56 8.11
CA ALA A 63 0.28 -25.71 8.88
C ALA A 63 -0.39 -27.00 8.40
N ALA A 64 -1.70 -26.97 8.11
CA ALA A 64 -2.44 -28.09 7.53
C ALA A 64 -1.92 -28.47 6.15
N ALA A 65 -1.75 -27.50 5.24
CA ALA A 65 -1.22 -27.74 3.91
C ALA A 65 0.21 -28.30 3.94
N ARG A 66 1.07 -27.82 4.85
CA ARG A 66 2.41 -28.38 5.06
C ARG A 66 2.39 -29.81 5.60
N ALA A 67 1.43 -30.12 6.48
CA ALA A 67 1.24 -31.47 6.98
C ALA A 67 0.76 -32.41 5.86
N GLU A 68 -0.15 -31.96 4.99
CA GLU A 68 -0.60 -32.70 3.81
C GLU A 68 0.53 -32.91 2.80
N THR A 69 1.34 -31.89 2.50
CA THR A 69 2.50 -32.06 1.60
C THR A 69 3.55 -32.99 2.20
N LYS A 70 3.79 -32.91 3.51
CA LYS A 70 4.73 -33.81 4.19
C LYS A 70 4.23 -35.25 4.22
N ALA A 71 2.94 -35.46 4.46
CA ALA A 71 2.33 -36.80 4.42
C ALA A 71 2.33 -37.38 2.99
N ALA A 72 2.12 -36.54 1.97
CA ALA A 72 2.22 -36.95 0.57
C ALA A 72 3.67 -37.27 0.16
N GLU A 73 4.65 -36.55 0.70
CA GLU A 73 6.08 -36.80 0.49
C GLU A 73 6.54 -38.09 1.18
N GLU A 74 6.12 -38.33 2.44
CA GLU A 74 6.38 -39.60 3.15
C GLU A 74 5.69 -40.81 2.46
N ALA A 75 4.48 -40.64 1.92
CA ALA A 75 3.80 -41.67 1.13
C ALA A 75 4.45 -41.92 -0.24
N ALA A 76 5.02 -40.88 -0.86
CA ALA A 76 5.81 -41.00 -2.08
C ALA A 76 7.16 -41.69 -1.83
N GLU A 77 7.77 -41.48 -0.67
CA GLU A 77 9.01 -42.14 -0.25
C GLU A 77 8.78 -43.63 0.07
N GLU A 78 7.63 -43.99 0.67
CA GLU A 78 7.24 -45.39 0.89
C GLU A 78 6.88 -46.13 -0.43
N THR A 79 6.39 -45.40 -1.44
CA THR A 79 6.12 -45.96 -2.78
C THR A 79 7.38 -46.04 -3.66
N ALA A 80 8.43 -45.26 -3.39
CA ALA A 80 9.66 -45.21 -4.17
C ALA A 80 10.66 -46.36 -3.88
N ALA A 81 10.45 -47.17 -2.84
CA ALA A 81 11.29 -48.33 -2.53
C ALA A 81 11.04 -49.58 -3.42
N ALA A 82 10.09 -49.52 -4.37
CA ALA A 82 9.73 -50.62 -5.26
C ALA A 82 9.92 -50.30 -6.77
N ALA A 83 11.18 -50.17 -7.19
CA ALA A 83 11.69 -50.46 -8.55
C ALA A 83 11.33 -49.46 -9.71
N PRO A 84 12.08 -49.43 -10.84
CA PRO A 84 12.82 -48.22 -11.24
C PRO A 84 12.55 -47.67 -12.65
N ALA A 85 13.06 -46.45 -12.88
CA ALA A 85 13.56 -45.86 -14.14
C ALA A 85 12.58 -45.65 -15.32
N ALA A 86 12.22 -44.37 -15.56
CA ALA A 86 12.24 -43.74 -16.89
C ALA A 86 11.99 -42.22 -16.79
N ALA A 87 12.96 -41.41 -17.20
CA ALA A 87 12.76 -40.04 -17.69
C ALA A 87 12.71 -40.10 -19.26
N PRO A 88 12.25 -39.08 -20.04
CA PRO A 88 12.24 -37.65 -19.66
C PRO A 88 11.11 -36.72 -20.24
N ALA A 89 11.02 -35.53 -19.62
CA ALA A 89 10.70 -34.18 -20.17
C ALA A 89 9.23 -33.78 -20.51
N PRO A 90 8.89 -32.48 -20.68
CA PRO A 90 8.40 -31.60 -19.60
C PRO A 90 7.13 -30.79 -19.99
N SER A 91 6.20 -30.52 -19.07
CA SER A 91 5.31 -29.35 -19.19
C SER A 91 4.51 -29.04 -17.93
N ALA A 92 4.38 -27.74 -17.70
CA ALA A 92 3.30 -27.05 -17.01
C ALA A 92 3.18 -27.16 -15.48
N ALA A 93 3.49 -26.01 -14.87
CA ALA A 93 2.73 -25.36 -13.81
C ALA A 93 2.78 -25.94 -12.39
N THR A 94 3.12 -25.02 -11.48
CA THR A 94 2.67 -24.88 -10.08
C THR A 94 3.80 -24.92 -9.07
N GLY A 95 3.97 -23.81 -8.34
CA GLY A 95 4.73 -23.74 -7.10
C GLY A 95 5.36 -22.37 -6.86
N PRO A 96 4.84 -21.54 -5.94
CA PRO A 96 5.54 -20.34 -5.49
C PRO A 96 6.75 -20.79 -4.66
N GLY A 97 7.93 -20.62 -5.24
CA GLY A 97 9.20 -20.87 -4.58
C GLY A 97 9.44 -19.90 -3.44
N THR A 98 9.67 -20.47 -2.25
CA THR A 98 10.76 -20.14 -1.34
C THR A 98 11.11 -18.67 -1.13
N GLY A 99 10.65 -18.14 0.01
CA GLY A 99 11.55 -17.43 0.93
C GLY A 99 11.97 -16.00 0.60
N ASP A 100 11.15 -15.21 -0.09
CA ASP A 100 11.32 -13.75 -0.15
C ASP A 100 10.35 -13.04 0.82
N PRO A 101 10.70 -11.86 1.37
CA PRO A 101 9.82 -11.11 2.25
C PRO A 101 8.46 -10.94 1.58
N ALA A 102 7.37 -11.18 2.31
CA ALA A 102 6.02 -11.17 1.79
C ALA A 102 5.78 -9.92 0.93
N ILE A 103 5.90 -10.09 -0.39
CA ILE A 103 5.74 -8.99 -1.33
C ILE A 103 4.27 -8.63 -1.28
N VAL A 104 3.98 -7.44 -0.74
CA VAL A 104 2.63 -6.91 -0.74
C VAL A 104 2.29 -6.66 -2.20
N ARG A 105 1.22 -7.32 -2.68
CA ARG A 105 0.70 -7.05 -4.03
C ARG A 105 0.47 -5.55 -4.17
N ASP A 106 0.87 -5.01 -5.32
CA ASP A 106 0.72 -3.59 -5.66
C ASP A 106 1.63 -2.62 -4.90
N ASP A 107 2.66 -3.13 -4.20
CA ASP A 107 3.68 -2.27 -3.63
C ASP A 107 4.59 -1.69 -4.73
N LEU A 108 4.36 -0.43 -5.08
CA LEU A 108 5.18 0.28 -6.08
C LEU A 108 6.63 0.48 -5.61
N THR A 109 6.92 0.40 -4.30
CA THR A 109 8.28 0.60 -3.77
C THR A 109 9.26 -0.53 -4.13
N VAL A 110 8.76 -1.63 -4.66
CA VAL A 110 9.57 -2.74 -5.18
C VAL A 110 10.32 -2.33 -6.45
N ILE A 111 9.82 -1.35 -7.20
CA ILE A 111 10.41 -0.89 -8.47
C ILE A 111 11.70 -0.11 -8.19
N GLU A 112 12.78 -0.46 -8.90
CA GLU A 112 14.07 0.20 -8.72
C GLU A 112 13.98 1.68 -9.13
N GLY A 113 14.36 2.56 -8.22
CA GLY A 113 14.25 4.01 -8.38
C GLY A 113 12.92 4.62 -7.93
N LEU A 114 11.89 3.82 -7.62
CA LEU A 114 10.61 4.31 -7.10
C LEU A 114 10.60 4.23 -5.56
N GLY A 115 11.02 5.32 -4.91
CA GLY A 115 11.02 5.41 -3.45
C GLY A 115 9.64 5.68 -2.84
N PRO A 116 9.50 5.61 -1.50
CA PRO A 116 8.22 5.84 -0.81
C PRO A 116 7.61 7.22 -1.11
N GLY A 117 8.44 8.25 -1.31
CA GLY A 117 7.95 9.58 -1.68
C GLY A 117 7.38 9.65 -3.09
N VAL A 118 7.92 8.89 -4.05
CA VAL A 118 7.39 8.83 -5.42
C VAL A 118 6.11 7.99 -5.43
N ARG A 119 6.07 6.88 -4.68
CA ARG A 119 4.84 6.10 -4.50
C ARG A 119 3.69 7.00 -4.02
N ASP A 120 3.94 7.83 -3.02
CA ASP A 120 2.90 8.72 -2.48
C ASP A 120 2.40 9.73 -3.54
N LEU A 121 3.28 10.20 -4.43
CA LEU A 121 2.90 11.04 -5.58
C LEU A 121 2.06 10.26 -6.60
N CYS A 122 2.47 9.03 -6.95
CA CYS A 122 1.73 8.14 -7.85
C CYS A 122 0.32 7.87 -7.30
N HIS A 123 0.20 7.56 -6.00
CA HIS A 123 -1.09 7.38 -5.35
C HIS A 123 -1.93 8.66 -5.39
N GLY A 124 -1.30 9.83 -5.27
CA GLY A 124 -1.96 11.13 -5.39
C GLY A 124 -2.59 11.41 -6.74
N ILE A 125 -2.07 10.83 -7.82
CA ILE A 125 -2.64 10.89 -9.18
C ILE A 125 -3.52 9.68 -9.54
N GLY A 126 -3.77 8.79 -8.58
CA GLY A 126 -4.65 7.63 -8.75
C GLY A 126 -3.98 6.35 -9.24
N ILE A 127 -2.66 6.31 -9.32
CA ILE A 127 -1.90 5.10 -9.67
C ILE A 127 -1.66 4.31 -8.39
N LEU A 128 -2.38 3.20 -8.20
CA LEU A 128 -2.34 2.41 -6.97
C LEU A 128 -1.74 1.03 -7.18
N THR A 129 -1.74 0.52 -8.41
CA THR A 129 -1.31 -0.85 -8.73
C THR A 129 -0.16 -0.89 -9.73
N TRP A 130 0.51 -2.05 -9.82
CA TRP A 130 1.54 -2.27 -10.86
C TRP A 130 0.95 -2.17 -12.27
N ALA A 131 -0.30 -2.60 -12.45
CA ALA A 131 -1.01 -2.48 -13.72
C ALA A 131 -1.27 -1.01 -14.09
N ASP A 132 -1.74 -0.19 -13.14
CA ASP A 132 -1.97 1.24 -13.37
C ASP A 132 -0.66 1.95 -13.77
N LEU A 133 0.45 1.60 -13.12
CA LEU A 133 1.75 2.20 -13.41
C LEU A 133 2.30 1.73 -14.77
N ALA A 134 2.05 0.47 -15.16
CA ALA A 134 2.43 -0.06 -16.46
C ALA A 134 1.67 0.60 -17.62
N ASP A 135 0.39 0.94 -17.41
CA ASP A 135 -0.46 1.61 -18.40
C ASP A 135 -0.27 3.13 -18.42
N THR A 136 0.32 3.71 -17.37
CA THR A 136 0.60 5.15 -17.31
C THR A 136 1.74 5.52 -18.26
N GLU A 137 1.60 6.63 -18.99
CA GLU A 137 2.67 7.14 -19.85
C GLU A 137 3.86 7.74 -19.07
N THR A 138 5.07 7.55 -19.57
CA THR A 138 6.30 8.12 -19.00
C THR A 138 6.25 9.64 -18.94
N SER A 139 5.57 10.27 -19.91
CA SER A 139 5.32 11.70 -20.00
C SER A 139 4.59 12.22 -18.77
N LEU A 140 3.51 11.55 -18.36
CA LEU A 140 2.72 11.89 -17.19
C LEU A 140 3.55 11.74 -15.91
N LEU A 141 4.30 10.65 -15.79
CA LEU A 141 5.18 10.42 -14.64
C LEU A 141 6.26 11.51 -14.55
N ARG A 142 6.83 11.93 -15.68
CA ARG A 142 7.80 13.03 -15.75
C ARG A 142 7.19 14.33 -15.26
N THR A 143 6.01 14.70 -15.76
CA THR A 143 5.29 15.91 -15.36
C THR A 143 4.95 15.89 -13.87
N MET A 144 4.50 14.74 -13.34
CA MET A 144 4.22 14.58 -11.91
C MET A 144 5.47 14.81 -11.05
N LEU A 145 6.63 14.27 -11.46
CA LEU A 145 7.90 14.47 -10.74
C LEU A 145 8.37 15.93 -10.80
N ASP A 146 8.19 16.59 -11.95
CA ASP A 146 8.52 18.01 -12.13
C ASP A 146 7.64 18.91 -11.25
N ASP A 147 6.34 18.66 -11.20
CA ASP A 147 5.39 19.38 -10.35
C ASP A 147 5.66 19.17 -8.85
N ALA A 148 6.13 17.99 -8.47
CA ALA A 148 6.49 17.65 -7.08
C ALA A 148 7.81 18.30 -6.60
N GLY A 149 8.62 18.80 -7.53
CA GLY A 149 9.79 19.63 -7.29
C GLY A 149 11.15 18.94 -7.49
N ALA A 150 12.21 19.75 -7.52
CA ALA A 150 13.58 19.36 -7.92
C ALA A 150 14.18 18.14 -7.18
N ARG A 151 13.70 17.84 -5.97
CA ARG A 151 14.13 16.65 -5.21
C ARG A 151 13.79 15.33 -5.89
N PHE A 152 12.74 15.29 -6.71
CA PHE A 152 12.28 14.08 -7.39
C PHE A 152 12.81 13.93 -8.82
N GLN A 153 13.37 15.00 -9.39
CA GLN A 153 13.92 15.04 -10.76
C GLN A 153 15.19 14.20 -10.95
N VAL A 154 15.78 13.72 -9.86
CA VAL A 154 16.95 12.82 -9.88
C VAL A 154 16.54 11.40 -10.33
N HIS A 155 15.26 11.06 -10.23
CA HIS A 155 14.72 9.75 -10.61
C HIS A 155 14.32 9.72 -12.09
N ASP A 156 14.62 8.61 -12.77
CA ASP A 156 14.24 8.42 -14.18
C ASP A 156 13.03 7.47 -14.31
N PRO A 157 11.85 7.96 -14.74
CA PRO A 157 10.64 7.15 -14.85
C PRO A 157 10.61 6.20 -16.06
N THR A 158 11.59 6.26 -16.96
CA THR A 158 11.62 5.50 -18.23
C THR A 158 11.54 3.99 -18.03
N THR A 159 12.14 3.47 -16.95
CA THR A 159 12.20 2.03 -16.68
C THR A 159 11.10 1.55 -15.74
N TRP A 160 10.31 2.46 -15.15
CA TRP A 160 9.30 2.09 -14.17
C TRP A 160 8.12 1.36 -14.78
N GLN A 161 7.69 1.78 -15.97
CA GLN A 161 6.56 1.14 -16.67
C GLN A 161 6.90 -0.30 -17.06
N GLU A 162 8.11 -0.53 -17.58
CA GLU A 162 8.55 -1.86 -17.98
C GLU A 162 8.70 -2.79 -16.77
N GLN A 163 9.29 -2.29 -15.68
CA GLN A 163 9.35 -3.02 -14.41
C GLN A 163 7.96 -3.33 -13.86
N ALA A 164 7.06 -2.35 -13.83
CA ALA A 164 5.69 -2.51 -13.35
C ALA A 164 4.91 -3.54 -14.17
N ARG A 165 5.10 -3.55 -15.50
CA ARG A 165 4.49 -4.55 -16.39
C ARG A 165 4.95 -5.97 -16.07
N LEU A 166 6.26 -6.16 -15.86
CA LEU A 166 6.80 -7.48 -15.47
C LEU A 166 6.24 -7.94 -14.12
N LEU A 167 6.08 -7.01 -13.17
CA LEU A 167 5.47 -7.28 -11.86
C LEU A 167 3.98 -7.63 -11.97
N ALA A 168 3.23 -6.88 -12.78
CA ALA A 168 1.82 -7.13 -13.06
C ALA A 168 1.58 -8.48 -13.74
N ASP A 169 2.47 -8.87 -14.66
CA ASP A 169 2.45 -10.17 -15.36
C ASP A 169 2.97 -11.32 -14.47
N GLY A 170 3.46 -11.04 -13.26
CA GLY A 170 4.04 -12.04 -12.35
C GLY A 170 5.39 -12.61 -12.81
N ARG A 171 6.08 -11.94 -13.73
CA ARG A 171 7.38 -12.35 -14.31
C ARG A 171 8.54 -11.86 -13.43
N TRP A 172 8.59 -12.40 -12.20
CA TRP A 172 9.56 -12.00 -11.17
C TRP A 172 11.02 -12.22 -11.57
N ASP A 173 11.33 -13.31 -12.27
CA ASP A 173 12.70 -13.62 -12.70
C ASP A 173 13.24 -12.58 -13.70
N GLU A 174 12.38 -12.16 -14.61
CA GLU A 174 12.72 -11.15 -15.62
C GLU A 174 12.81 -9.75 -15.02
N PHE A 175 11.93 -9.43 -14.07
CA PHE A 175 12.05 -8.21 -13.28
C PHE A 175 13.40 -8.15 -12.56
N ARG A 176 13.83 -9.23 -11.90
CA ARG A 176 15.14 -9.29 -11.23
C ARG A 176 16.29 -9.13 -12.21
N ALA A 177 16.22 -9.77 -13.38
CA ALA A 177 17.23 -9.64 -14.42
C ALA A 177 17.32 -8.20 -14.97
N LEU A 178 16.17 -7.56 -15.20
CA LEU A 178 16.09 -6.17 -15.62
C LEU A 178 16.64 -5.21 -14.54
N ALA A 179 16.22 -5.37 -13.29
CA ALA A 179 16.70 -4.56 -12.18
C ALA A 179 18.23 -4.71 -11.98
N ALA A 180 18.76 -5.93 -12.13
CA ALA A 180 20.20 -6.18 -12.07
C ALA A 180 20.96 -5.51 -13.21
N SER A 181 20.41 -5.52 -14.44
CA SER A 181 21.06 -4.88 -15.60
C SER A 181 21.12 -3.35 -15.43
N ILE A 182 20.03 -2.73 -14.95
CA ILE A 182 19.95 -1.30 -14.65
C ILE A 182 20.99 -0.92 -13.60
N ARG A 183 21.14 -1.71 -12.53
CA ARG A 183 22.14 -1.48 -11.48
C ARG A 183 23.58 -1.62 -11.98
N SER A 184 23.82 -2.52 -12.92
CA SER A 184 25.15 -2.79 -13.49
C SER A 184 25.58 -1.78 -14.56
N THR A 185 24.64 -1.00 -15.11
CA THR A 185 24.92 -0.02 -16.16
C THR A 185 25.29 1.32 -15.52
N PRO A 186 26.58 1.73 -15.52
CA PRO A 186 26.94 3.05 -15.03
C PRO A 186 26.29 4.13 -15.91
N PRO A 187 25.93 5.30 -15.36
CA PRO A 187 25.31 6.36 -16.14
C PRO A 187 26.26 6.78 -17.25
N SER A 188 25.89 6.45 -18.49
CA SER A 188 26.58 6.80 -19.73
C SER A 188 26.62 8.32 -19.91
N GLY A 189 27.53 9.01 -19.20
CA GLY A 189 27.54 10.48 -19.23
C GLY A 189 28.55 11.22 -18.35
N ARG A 190 29.52 10.55 -17.71
CA ARG A 190 30.72 11.24 -17.21
C ARG A 190 31.93 10.80 -18.03
N THR A 191 32.17 11.52 -19.12
CA THR A 191 33.53 11.66 -19.64
C THR A 191 34.41 12.27 -18.54
N PRO A 192 35.63 11.75 -18.32
CA PRO A 192 36.58 12.32 -17.36
C PRO A 192 37.01 13.75 -17.73
#